data_AF-A0A9N9P650-F1
#
_entry.id   AF-A0A9N9P650-F1
#
_cell.length_a   1.000
_cell.length_b   1.000
_cell.length_c   1.000
_cell.angle_alpha   90.00
_cell.angle_beta   90.00
_cell.angle_gamma   90.00
#
_symmetry.space_group_name_H-M   'P 1'
#
loop_
_entity.id
_entity.type
_entity.pdbx_description
1 polymer ?
#
loop_
_entity_poly.entity_id
_entity_poly.type
_entity_poly.pdbx_seq_one_letter_code
_entity_poly.pdbx_strand_id
1 'polypeptide(L)'
;CPGHDILMATMLNGAAVMDAALLLIAGNESCPQPQTSEHLAAIEIMKLKHIIILQNKVDLCKETACEEHYHSILSFIKGTVADGAPIVPISAQLKYNIDAINEYIVKTIPIPVRDFTSDPRLI
;
A
#
# COMPACT_ATOMS: atom_id res chain seq x y z
N CYS A 1 8.13 -0.05 -5.05
CA CYS A 1 9.20 -1.08 -5.12
C CYS A 1 8.87 -2.09 -6.21
N PRO A 2 9.85 -2.81 -6.77
CA PRO A 2 9.58 -3.81 -7.80
C PRO A 2 8.79 -4.96 -7.18
N GLY A 3 7.66 -5.32 -7.79
CA GLY A 3 6.75 -6.34 -7.25
C GLY A 3 7.09 -7.78 -7.62
N HIS A 4 8.22 -7.99 -8.28
CA HIS A 4 8.65 -9.30 -8.77
C HIS A 4 9.65 -9.92 -7.78
N ASP A 5 9.45 -11.20 -7.48
CA ASP A 5 10.24 -12.04 -6.57
C ASP A 5 11.77 -11.88 -6.72
N ILE A 6 12.26 -11.68 -7.95
CA ILE A 6 13.70 -11.52 -8.27
C ILE A 6 14.29 -10.23 -7.65
N LEU A 7 13.46 -9.24 -7.35
CA LEU A 7 13.85 -7.91 -6.89
C LEU A 7 13.44 -7.63 -5.44
N MET A 8 13.05 -8.66 -4.68
CA MET A 8 12.68 -8.54 -3.27
C MET A 8 13.80 -7.97 -2.40
N ALA A 9 15.08 -8.27 -2.70
CA ALA A 9 16.22 -7.67 -2.00
C ALA A 9 16.29 -6.15 -2.19
N THR A 10 15.96 -5.66 -3.39
CA THR A 10 15.88 -4.22 -3.69
C THR A 10 14.67 -3.57 -3.02
N MET A 11 13.55 -4.30 -2.95
CA MET A 11 12.34 -3.86 -2.24
C MET A 11 12.62 -3.64 -0.74
N LEU A 12 13.32 -4.58 -0.10
CA LEU A 12 13.71 -4.47 1.31
C LEU A 12 14.64 -3.30 1.56
N ASN A 13 15.70 -3.13 0.77
CA ASN A 13 16.60 -1.98 0.94
C ASN A 13 15.86 -0.64 0.79
N GLY A 14 14.94 -0.55 -0.17
CA GLY A 14 14.14 0.66 -0.37
C GLY A 14 13.16 0.92 0.77
N ALA A 15 12.50 -0.12 1.28
CA ALA A 15 11.49 0.03 2.32
C ALA A 15 12.11 0.33 3.71
N ALA A 16 13.40 0.07 3.93
CA ALA A 16 14.13 0.54 5.12
C ALA A 16 14.22 2.08 5.21
N VAL A 17 14.05 2.78 4.09
CA VAL A 17 14.12 4.26 4.00
C VAL A 17 12.73 4.90 3.99
N MET A 18 11.67 4.09 3.86
CA MET A 18 10.30 4.59 3.70
C MET A 18 9.65 4.87 5.06
N ASP A 19 8.90 5.97 5.15
CA ASP A 19 8.10 6.32 6.32
C ASP A 19 6.65 5.80 6.23
N ALA A 20 6.20 5.50 5.01
CA ALA A 20 4.85 5.04 4.69
C ALA A 20 4.85 4.16 3.43
N ALA A 21 3.80 3.36 3.27
CA ALA A 21 3.62 2.46 2.13
C ALA A 21 2.25 2.62 1.47
N LEU A 22 2.22 2.51 0.14
CA LEU A 22 1.00 2.38 -0.64
C LEU A 22 0.89 0.93 -1.14
N LEU A 23 -0.12 0.19 -0.70
CA LEU A 23 -0.35 -1.19 -1.12
C LEU A 23 -1.34 -1.21 -2.28
N LEU A 24 -0.84 -1.45 -3.49
CA LEU A 24 -1.67 -1.54 -4.70
C LEU A 24 -2.22 -2.96 -4.88
N ILE A 25 -3.53 -3.08 -5.01
CA ILE A 25 -4.25 -4.32 -5.26
C ILE A 25 -5.11 -4.16 -6.50
N ALA A 26 -4.99 -5.06 -7.47
CA ALA A 26 -5.76 -5.03 -8.69
C ALA A 26 -7.19 -5.57 -8.43
N GLY A 27 -8.20 -4.75 -8.69
CA GLY A 27 -9.62 -5.10 -8.51
C GLY A 27 -10.13 -6.17 -9.48
N ASN A 28 -9.44 -6.35 -10.62
CA ASN A 28 -9.80 -7.34 -11.64
C ASN A 28 -9.18 -8.73 -11.39
N GLU A 29 -8.37 -8.87 -10.36
CA GLU A 29 -7.66 -10.11 -10.00
C GLU A 29 -8.15 -10.61 -8.64
N SER A 30 -8.02 -11.91 -8.38
CA SER A 30 -8.42 -12.49 -7.10
C SER A 30 -7.55 -11.97 -5.96
N CYS A 31 -8.17 -11.55 -4.85
CA CYS A 31 -7.47 -11.18 -3.62
C CYS A 31 -7.64 -12.28 -2.56
N PRO A 32 -6.57 -12.73 -1.89
CA PRO A 32 -5.18 -12.24 -1.97
C PRO A 32 -4.35 -12.89 -3.08
N GLN A 33 -3.42 -12.12 -3.67
CA GLN A 33 -2.35 -12.63 -4.53
C GLN A 33 -1.09 -12.95 -3.70
N PRO A 34 -0.27 -13.96 -4.08
CA PRO A 34 0.98 -14.29 -3.39
C PRO A 34 1.92 -13.08 -3.22
N GLN A 35 2.06 -12.26 -4.26
CA GLN A 35 2.87 -11.04 -4.21
C GLN A 35 2.31 -10.01 -3.22
N THR A 36 0.99 -9.86 -3.12
CA THR A 36 0.38 -8.91 -2.16
C THR A 36 0.65 -9.35 -0.72
N SER A 37 0.59 -10.66 -0.43
CA SER A 37 0.98 -11.19 0.89
C SER A 37 2.45 -11.01 1.21
N GLU A 38 3.36 -11.23 0.25
CA GLU A 38 4.79 -11.03 0.48
C GLU A 38 5.13 -9.56 0.77
N HIS A 39 4.57 -8.63 0.00
CA HIS A 39 4.78 -7.20 0.25
C HIS A 39 4.22 -6.77 1.61
N LEU A 40 3.03 -7.27 2.00
CA LEU A 40 2.44 -6.95 3.30
C LEU A 40 3.32 -7.47 4.46
N ALA A 41 3.85 -8.69 4.33
CA ALA A 41 4.77 -9.26 5.32
C ALA A 41 6.09 -8.47 5.41
N ALA A 42 6.64 -8.02 4.28
CA ALA A 42 7.82 -7.16 4.28
C ALA A 42 7.58 -5.81 4.97
N ILE A 43 6.42 -5.19 4.72
CA ILE A 43 5.99 -3.94 5.38
C ILE A 43 5.86 -4.14 6.90
N GLU A 44 5.32 -5.29 7.32
CA GLU A 44 5.19 -5.68 8.73
C GLU A 44 6.55 -5.85 9.42
N ILE A 45 7.50 -6.54 8.77
CA ILE A 45 8.87 -6.70 9.26
C ILE A 45 9.56 -5.33 9.42
N MET A 46 9.28 -4.41 8.51
CA MET A 46 9.83 -3.05 8.51
C MET A 46 9.12 -2.09 9.46
N LYS A 47 8.05 -2.55 10.12
CA LYS A 47 7.29 -1.79 11.11
C LYS A 47 6.74 -0.47 10.58
N LEU A 48 6.42 -0.42 9.29
CA LEU A 48 5.75 0.74 8.70
C LEU A 48 4.32 0.80 9.23
N LYS A 49 3.99 1.87 9.93
CA LYS A 49 2.66 2.06 10.53
C LYS A 49 1.67 2.73 9.59
N HIS A 50 2.18 3.52 8.65
CA HIS A 50 1.37 4.32 7.76
C HIS A 50 1.21 3.59 6.43
N ILE A 51 0.07 2.93 6.26
CA ILE A 51 -0.25 2.16 5.06
C ILE A 51 -1.57 2.68 4.50
N ILE A 52 -1.60 2.89 3.18
CA ILE A 52 -2.82 3.19 2.45
C ILE A 52 -2.98 2.12 1.37
N ILE A 53 -4.17 1.53 1.28
CA ILE A 53 -4.45 0.48 0.31
C ILE A 53 -5.16 1.09 -0.88
N LEU A 54 -4.72 0.75 -2.09
CA LEU A 54 -5.24 1.27 -3.34
C LEU A 54 -5.85 0.10 -4.12
N GLN A 55 -7.17 0.11 -4.27
CA GLN A 55 -7.87 -0.84 -5.14
C GLN A 55 -7.86 -0.27 -6.56
N ASN A 56 -6.95 -0.74 -7.40
CA ASN A 56 -6.74 -0.23 -8.75
C ASN A 56 -7.58 -1.00 -9.78
N LYS A 57 -7.73 -0.43 -11.00
CA LYS A 57 -8.48 -1.02 -12.13
C LYS A 57 -9.98 -1.21 -11.84
N VAL A 58 -10.57 -0.36 -11.01
CA VAL A 58 -12.01 -0.39 -10.73
C VAL A 58 -12.87 -0.14 -11.97
N ASP A 59 -12.29 0.47 -13.01
CA ASP A 59 -12.91 0.64 -14.32
C ASP A 59 -13.18 -0.67 -15.08
N LEU A 60 -12.47 -1.75 -14.72
CA LEU A 60 -12.63 -3.08 -15.34
C LEU A 60 -13.61 -3.98 -14.58
N CYS A 61 -14.17 -3.51 -13.47
CA CYS A 61 -15.00 -4.30 -12.58
C CYS A 61 -16.41 -3.70 -12.48
N LYS A 62 -17.42 -4.56 -12.33
CA LYS A 62 -18.78 -4.12 -11.99
C LYS A 62 -18.83 -3.75 -10.51
N GLU A 63 -19.73 -2.85 -10.16
CA GLU A 63 -19.92 -2.36 -8.77
C GLU A 63 -20.00 -3.49 -7.74
N THR A 64 -20.83 -4.51 -8.00
CA THR A 64 -20.95 -5.68 -7.11
C THR A 64 -19.64 -6.46 -6.95
N ALA A 65 -18.89 -6.62 -8.04
CA ALA A 65 -17.60 -7.32 -8.00
C ALA A 65 -16.53 -6.49 -7.28
N CYS A 66 -16.57 -5.16 -7.41
CA CYS A 66 -15.71 -4.25 -6.65
C CYS A 66 -15.97 -4.35 -5.14
N GLU A 67 -17.24 -4.43 -4.74
CA GLU A 67 -17.64 -4.59 -3.33
C GLU A 67 -17.21 -5.94 -2.77
N GLU A 68 -17.44 -7.04 -3.50
CA GLU A 68 -16.98 -8.38 -3.10
C GLU A 68 -15.44 -8.42 -2.94
N HIS A 69 -14.74 -7.79 -3.87
CA HIS A 69 -13.28 -7.66 -3.80
C HIS A 69 -12.85 -6.82 -2.59
N TYR A 70 -13.52 -5.69 -2.34
CA TYR A 70 -13.27 -4.85 -1.17
C TYR A 70 -13.41 -5.64 0.14
N HIS A 71 -14.45 -6.48 0.28
CA HIS A 71 -14.61 -7.36 1.44
C HIS A 71 -13.52 -8.44 1.54
N SER A 72 -13.02 -8.91 0.40
CA SER A 72 -11.89 -9.85 0.34
C SER A 72 -10.59 -9.19 0.82
N ILE A 73 -10.35 -7.93 0.42
CA ILE A 73 -9.23 -7.13 0.93
C ILE A 73 -9.36 -6.94 2.44
N LEU A 74 -10.52 -6.53 2.94
CA LEU A 74 -10.77 -6.35 4.37
C LEU A 74 -10.48 -7.61 5.18
N SER A 75 -10.92 -8.77 4.66
CA SER A 75 -10.67 -10.06 5.31
C SER A 75 -9.18 -10.44 5.30
N PHE A 76 -8.46 -10.06 4.25
CA PHE A 76 -7.03 -10.30 4.11
C PHE A 76 -6.18 -9.43 5.06
N ILE A 77 -6.54 -8.16 5.26
CA ILE A 77 -5.79 -7.25 6.14
C ILE A 77 -6.10 -7.40 7.62
N LYS A 78 -7.21 -8.06 7.95
CA LYS A 78 -7.66 -8.25 9.33
C LYS A 78 -6.60 -8.98 10.16
N GLY A 79 -6.16 -8.38 11.26
CA GLY A 79 -5.12 -8.94 12.11
C GLY A 79 -3.68 -8.73 11.65
N THR A 80 -3.45 -7.91 10.61
CA THR A 80 -2.11 -7.51 10.15
C THR A 80 -1.82 -6.05 10.54
N VAL A 81 -0.61 -5.55 10.24
CA VAL A 81 -0.25 -4.13 10.41
C VAL A 81 -1.09 -3.17 9.57
N ALA A 82 -1.75 -3.66 8.51
CA ALA A 82 -2.64 -2.89 7.67
C ALA A 82 -4.10 -2.90 8.17
N ASP A 83 -4.39 -3.49 9.33
CA ASP A 83 -5.73 -3.46 9.91
C ASP A 83 -6.14 -2.01 10.24
N GLY A 84 -7.32 -1.62 9.74
CA GLY A 84 -7.79 -0.24 9.80
C GLY A 84 -7.15 0.74 8.79
N ALA A 85 -6.30 0.27 7.86
CA ALA A 85 -5.79 1.11 6.79
C ALA A 85 -6.91 1.57 5.83
N PRO A 86 -6.91 2.83 5.37
CA PRO A 86 -7.89 3.30 4.39
C PRO A 86 -7.69 2.58 3.05
N ILE A 87 -8.80 2.10 2.48
CA ILE A 87 -8.84 1.50 1.15
C ILE A 87 -9.48 2.50 0.19
N VAL A 88 -8.74 2.92 -0.82
CA VAL A 88 -9.18 3.90 -1.81
C VAL A 88 -9.35 3.22 -3.17
N PRO A 89 -10.57 3.20 -3.75
CA PRO A 89 -10.80 2.70 -5.10
C PRO A 89 -10.31 3.72 -6.12
N ILE A 90 -9.45 3.31 -7.05
CA ILE A 90 -8.82 4.19 -8.03
C ILE A 90 -8.80 3.55 -9.42
N SER A 91 -8.78 4.39 -10.46
CA SER A 91 -8.41 3.95 -11.80
C SER A 91 -7.18 4.72 -12.24
N ALA A 92 -6.01 4.06 -12.21
CA ALA A 92 -4.77 4.67 -12.67
C ALA A 92 -4.81 5.01 -14.17
N GLN A 93 -5.53 4.21 -14.98
CA GLN A 93 -5.65 4.40 -16.42
C GLN A 93 -6.49 5.64 -16.76
N LEU A 94 -7.64 5.80 -16.11
CA LEU A 94 -8.56 6.92 -16.34
C LEU A 94 -8.25 8.12 -15.42
N LYS A 95 -7.27 7.99 -14.53
CA LYS A 95 -6.86 8.96 -13.52
C LYS A 95 -8.00 9.40 -12.59
N TYR A 96 -8.91 8.48 -12.28
CA TYR A 96 -9.98 8.74 -11.32
C TYR A 96 -9.50 8.56 -9.89
N ASN A 97 -9.98 9.46 -9.02
CA ASN A 97 -9.82 9.41 -7.57
C ASN A 97 -8.36 9.52 -7.07
N ILE A 98 -7.47 10.08 -7.90
CA ILE A 98 -6.05 10.33 -7.53
C ILE A 98 -5.95 11.46 -6.50
N ASP A 99 -6.80 12.46 -6.61
CA ASP A 99 -6.97 13.56 -5.68
C ASP A 99 -7.32 13.08 -4.27
N ALA A 100 -8.22 12.09 -4.14
CA ALA A 100 -8.52 11.46 -2.86
C ALA A 100 -7.27 10.80 -2.25
N ILE A 101 -6.42 10.14 -3.04
CA ILE A 101 -5.16 9.55 -2.55
C ILE A 101 -4.29 10.63 -1.89
N ASN A 102 -4.14 11.79 -2.55
CA ASN A 102 -3.34 12.90 -2.01
C ASN A 102 -3.92 13.41 -0.69
N GLU A 103 -5.25 13.51 -0.60
CA GLU A 103 -5.91 13.90 0.64
C GLU A 103 -5.65 12.90 1.77
N TYR A 104 -5.76 11.60 1.49
CA TYR A 104 -5.44 10.55 2.46
C TYR A 104 -3.97 10.57 2.88
N ILE A 105 -3.05 10.78 1.94
CA ILE A 105 -1.61 10.91 2.25
C ILE A 105 -1.38 12.05 3.25
N VAL A 106 -1.92 13.24 2.97
CA VAL A 106 -1.71 14.42 3.83
C VAL A 106 -2.37 14.25 5.20
N LYS A 107 -3.54 13.62 5.26
CA LYS A 107 -4.28 13.43 6.53
C LYS A 107 -3.74 12.28 7.39
N THR A 108 -3.25 11.21 6.76
CA THR A 108 -2.93 9.95 7.45
C THR A 108 -1.43 9.81 7.76
N ILE A 109 -0.58 10.46 6.98
CA ILE A 109 0.89 10.34 7.08
C ILE A 109 1.46 11.64 7.65
N PRO A 110 1.76 11.70 8.96
CA PRO A 110 2.44 12.84 9.55
C PRO A 110 3.90 12.89 9.09
N ILE A 111 4.48 14.08 9.10
CA ILE A 111 5.92 14.25 8.82
C ILE A 111 6.70 13.68 10.02
N PRO A 112 7.59 12.69 9.81
CA PRO A 112 8.40 12.14 10.88
C PRO A 112 9.36 13.18 11.43
N VAL A 113 9.63 13.12 12.74
CA VAL A 113 10.63 13.98 13.37
C VAL A 113 12.01 13.54 12.89
N ARG A 114 12.70 14.40 12.16
CA ARG A 114 14.07 14.16 11.70
C ARG A 114 15.06 14.87 12.62
N ASP A 115 16.14 14.17 12.97
CA ASP A 115 17.24 14.75 13.73
C ASP A 115 18.22 15.45 12.78
N PHE A 116 18.40 16.76 12.98
CA PHE A 116 19.31 17.60 12.20
C PHE A 116 20.65 17.86 12.92
N THR A 117 20.81 17.34 14.14
CA THR A 117 22.01 17.55 14.97
C THR A 117 22.99 16.38 14.91
N SER A 118 22.50 15.18 14.60
CA SER A 118 23.33 14.00 14.38
C SER A 118 24.21 14.10 13.13
N ASP A 119 25.33 13.37 13.13
CA ASP A 119 26.21 13.27 11.98
C ASP A 119 25.46 12.78 10.73
N PRO A 120 25.67 13.42 9.56
CA PRO A 120 24.97 13.07 8.34
C PRO A 120 25.32 11.65 7.91
N ARG A 121 24.29 10.80 7.73
CA ARG A 121 24.40 9.47 7.15
C ARG A 121 23.61 9.40 5.85
N LEU A 122 24.29 8.98 4.78
CA LEU A 122 23.67 8.58 3.52
C LEU A 122 23.69 7.05 3.46
N ILE A 123 22.49 6.46 3.38
CA ILE A 123 22.25 5.02 3.20
C ILE A 123 21.94 4.73 1.74
#